data_AF-A0A0C3F3U5-F1
#
_entry.id   AF-A0A0C3F3U5-F1
#
_cell.length_a   1.000
_cell.length_b   1.000
_cell.length_c   1.000
_cell.angle_alpha   90.00
_cell.angle_beta   90.00
_cell.angle_gamma   90.00
#
_symmetry.space_group_name_H-M   'P 1'
#
loop_
_entity.id
_entity.type
_entity.pdbx_description
1 polymer ?
#
loop_
_entity_poly.entity_id
_entity_poly.type
_entity_poly.pdbx_seq_one_letter_code
_entity_poly.pdbx_strand_id
1 'polypeptide(L)'
;MSGTLDLNCLVLGHDPSHIFPIEIGESKTVGALKKSIKDEKRPAFDHVPADTLLPWKVSIPVNRNLNENLSKLNFVDEDLLLPVKRLSGVFSDQPEDEHLHIIVRVLPAESQPQLNLNCLVLDDDTSRIFLIEIAERKTVGALRKAIKDEKEHAFQHVDADALLLWKIFLPIN
;
A
#
# COMPACT_ATOMS: atom_id res chain seq x y z
N MET A 1 23.25 -6.34 -14.99
CA MET A 1 22.40 -7.55 -15.06
C MET A 1 21.28 -7.34 -14.06
N SER A 2 20.02 -7.55 -14.43
CA SER A 2 18.91 -7.50 -13.45
C SER A 2 18.68 -8.92 -12.94
N GLY A 3 19.00 -9.18 -11.67
CA GLY A 3 18.72 -10.47 -11.04
C GLY A 3 17.24 -10.62 -10.64
N THR A 4 16.90 -11.83 -10.22
CA THR A 4 15.60 -12.21 -9.65
C THR A 4 15.80 -12.62 -8.19
N LEU A 5 14.83 -12.31 -7.36
CA LEU A 5 14.78 -12.68 -5.95
C LEU A 5 13.67 -13.70 -5.74
N ASP A 6 14.00 -14.75 -5.01
CA ASP A 6 13.05 -15.71 -4.48
C ASP A 6 12.75 -15.37 -3.02
N LEU A 7 11.53 -14.90 -2.77
CA LEU A 7 11.13 -14.37 -1.46
C LEU A 7 10.08 -15.27 -0.82
N ASN A 8 10.41 -15.87 0.32
CA ASN A 8 9.43 -16.53 1.17
C ASN A 8 8.69 -15.46 1.98
N CYS A 9 7.37 -15.45 1.85
CA CYS A 9 6.49 -14.46 2.44
C CYS A 9 5.52 -15.11 3.42
N LEU A 10 5.17 -14.42 4.49
CA LEU A 10 4.14 -14.83 5.45
C LEU A 10 3.23 -13.65 5.82
N VAL A 11 1.93 -13.91 5.89
CA VAL A 11 0.97 -12.93 6.41
C VAL A 11 1.05 -12.95 7.94
N LEU A 12 1.24 -11.78 8.55
CA LEU A 12 1.36 -11.67 10.00
C LEU A 12 0.12 -12.26 10.70
N GLY A 13 0.36 -13.14 11.68
CA GLY A 13 -0.69 -13.84 12.41
C GLY A 13 -1.19 -15.14 11.76
N HIS A 14 -0.76 -15.45 10.53
CA HIS A 14 -1.03 -16.76 9.94
C HIS A 14 -0.03 -17.81 10.44
N ASP A 15 -0.46 -19.07 10.40
CA ASP A 15 0.39 -20.21 10.71
C ASP A 15 1.60 -20.29 9.75
N PRO A 16 2.80 -20.67 10.23
CA PRO A 16 3.98 -20.86 9.39
C PRO A 16 3.82 -21.79 8.18
N SER A 17 2.89 -22.76 8.22
CA SER A 17 2.58 -23.61 7.07
C SER A 17 2.00 -22.83 5.88
N HIS A 18 1.59 -21.57 6.09
CA HIS A 18 1.10 -20.66 5.05
C HIS A 18 2.17 -19.75 4.45
N ILE A 19 3.46 -20.02 4.72
CA ILE A 19 4.56 -19.40 3.96
C ILE A 19 4.38 -19.70 2.48
N PHE A 20 4.59 -18.69 1.65
CA PHE A 20 4.45 -18.80 0.20
C PHE A 20 5.63 -18.11 -0.50
N PRO A 21 6.21 -18.73 -1.54
CA PRO A 21 7.28 -18.12 -2.31
C PRO A 21 6.72 -17.13 -3.33
N ILE A 22 7.52 -16.13 -3.69
CA ILE A 22 7.31 -15.28 -4.87
C ILE A 22 8.65 -15.10 -5.59
N GLU A 23 8.61 -15.11 -6.92
CA GLU A 23 9.75 -14.72 -7.75
C GLU A 23 9.55 -13.28 -8.24
N ILE A 24 10.52 -12.40 -8.00
CA ILE A 24 10.42 -11.00 -8.40
C ILE A 24 11.77 -10.40 -8.79
N GLY A 25 11.81 -9.65 -9.90
CA GLY A 25 13.04 -8.99 -10.35
C GLY A 25 13.55 -7.95 -9.34
N GLU A 26 14.85 -7.97 -9.04
CA GLU A 26 15.53 -7.04 -8.12
C GLU A 26 15.34 -5.56 -8.49
N SER A 27 15.23 -5.29 -9.80
CA SER A 27 15.01 -3.93 -10.31
C SER A 27 13.62 -3.36 -9.98
N LYS A 28 12.66 -4.22 -9.61
CA LYS A 28 11.30 -3.83 -9.27
C LYS A 28 11.26 -3.09 -7.93
N THR A 29 10.16 -2.39 -7.69
CA THR A 29 9.94 -1.65 -6.44
C THR A 29 9.16 -2.48 -5.43
N VAL A 30 9.18 -2.05 -4.17
CA VAL A 30 8.32 -2.62 -3.13
C VAL A 30 6.83 -2.48 -3.50
N GLY A 31 6.44 -1.44 -4.23
CA GLY A 31 5.06 -1.35 -4.76
C GLY A 31 4.70 -2.50 -5.71
N ALA A 32 5.65 -2.98 -6.52
CA ALA A 32 5.46 -4.17 -7.35
C ALA A 32 5.48 -5.47 -6.53
N LEU A 33 6.30 -5.53 -5.47
CA LEU A 33 6.27 -6.62 -4.49
C LEU A 33 4.88 -6.78 -3.86
N LYS A 34 4.25 -5.67 -3.42
CA LYS A 34 2.89 -5.69 -2.86
C LYS A 34 1.86 -6.25 -3.85
N LYS A 35 1.96 -5.88 -5.14
CA LYS A 35 1.08 -6.45 -6.18
C LYS A 35 1.31 -7.96 -6.34
N SER A 36 2.56 -8.38 -6.37
CA SER A 36 2.92 -9.81 -6.51
C SER A 36 2.40 -10.64 -5.33
N ILE A 37 2.54 -10.13 -4.09
CA ILE A 37 1.95 -10.76 -2.89
C ILE A 37 0.42 -10.88 -3.01
N LYS A 38 -0.24 -9.82 -3.48
CA LYS A 38 -1.70 -9.83 -3.69
C LYS A 38 -2.09 -10.90 -4.70
N ASP A 39 -1.39 -10.97 -5.83
CA ASP A 39 -1.69 -11.89 -6.92
C ASP A 39 -1.46 -13.35 -6.50
N GLU A 40 -0.40 -13.63 -5.74
CA GLU A 40 -0.10 -14.96 -5.20
C GLU A 40 -1.15 -15.43 -4.17
N LYS A 41 -1.71 -14.51 -3.38
CA LYS A 41 -2.74 -14.81 -2.38
C LYS A 41 -4.17 -14.81 -2.92
N ARG A 42 -4.37 -14.83 -4.24
CA ARG A 42 -5.71 -14.97 -4.83
C ARG A 42 -6.30 -16.35 -4.48
N PRO A 43 -7.63 -16.45 -4.24
CA PRO A 43 -8.62 -15.37 -4.23
C PRO A 43 -8.70 -14.61 -2.89
N ALA A 44 -8.01 -15.07 -1.84
CA ALA A 44 -8.12 -14.50 -0.50
C ALA A 44 -7.86 -12.99 -0.47
N PHE A 45 -6.94 -12.49 -1.31
CA PHE A 45 -6.58 -11.07 -1.37
C PHE A 45 -7.28 -10.29 -2.49
N ASP A 46 -8.31 -10.83 -3.17
CA ASP A 46 -9.00 -10.12 -4.26
C ASP A 46 -9.58 -8.77 -3.83
N HIS A 47 -10.21 -8.76 -2.66
CA HIS A 47 -10.82 -7.59 -2.04
C HIS A 47 -9.81 -6.70 -1.30
N VAL A 48 -8.55 -7.11 -1.19
CA VAL A 48 -7.49 -6.37 -0.48
C VAL A 48 -6.77 -5.45 -1.47
N PRO A 49 -6.79 -4.12 -1.29
CA PRO A 49 -5.97 -3.21 -2.08
C PRO A 49 -4.47 -3.46 -1.84
N ALA A 50 -3.66 -3.50 -2.90
CA ALA A 50 -2.23 -3.81 -2.73
C ALA A 50 -1.50 -2.75 -1.88
N ASP A 51 -1.98 -1.51 -1.84
CA ASP A 51 -1.43 -0.42 -1.04
C ASP A 51 -1.68 -0.56 0.47
N THR A 52 -2.66 -1.38 0.88
CA THR A 52 -2.92 -1.70 2.30
C THR A 52 -2.01 -2.79 2.86
N LEU A 53 -1.24 -3.46 1.99
CA LEU A 53 -0.22 -4.42 2.39
C LEU A 53 0.98 -3.68 2.96
N LEU A 54 1.36 -4.02 4.19
CA LEU A 54 2.47 -3.43 4.93
C LEU A 54 3.58 -4.48 5.11
N PRO A 55 4.54 -4.55 4.17
CA PRO A 55 5.63 -5.52 4.24
C PRO A 55 6.81 -5.02 5.05
N TRP A 56 7.40 -5.90 5.86
CA TRP A 56 8.71 -5.77 6.48
C TRP A 56 9.68 -6.77 5.85
N LYS A 57 10.96 -6.37 5.76
CA LYS A 57 12.05 -7.31 5.48
C LYS A 57 12.46 -7.98 6.79
N VAL A 58 12.58 -9.31 6.76
CA VAL A 58 13.14 -10.12 7.83
C VAL A 58 14.16 -11.10 7.25
N SER A 59 14.95 -11.73 8.12
CA SER A 59 15.72 -12.93 7.79
C SER A 59 15.59 -13.88 8.97
N ILE A 60 14.69 -14.86 8.86
CA ILE A 60 14.41 -15.81 9.95
C ILE A 60 14.44 -17.23 9.39
N PRO A 61 15.28 -18.12 9.90
CA PRO A 61 15.29 -19.50 9.45
C PRO A 61 13.92 -20.16 9.63
N VAL A 62 13.39 -20.81 8.59
CA VAL A 62 12.14 -21.57 8.65
C VAL A 62 12.44 -22.94 9.26
N ASN A 63 12.35 -23.01 10.59
CA ASN A 63 12.54 -24.24 11.35
C ASN A 63 11.56 -24.32 12.52
N ARG A 64 11.71 -25.33 13.38
CA ARG A 64 10.85 -25.56 14.55
C ARG A 64 10.74 -24.36 15.52
N ASN A 65 11.70 -23.43 15.50
CA ASN A 65 11.74 -22.26 16.37
C ASN A 65 11.15 -20.99 15.70
N LEU A 66 10.59 -21.09 14.48
CA LEU A 66 10.11 -19.94 13.72
C LEU A 66 9.08 -19.10 14.52
N ASN A 67 8.11 -19.74 15.17
CA ASN A 67 7.11 -19.05 15.98
C ASN A 67 7.73 -18.27 17.16
N GLU A 68 8.71 -18.85 17.84
CA GLU A 68 9.45 -18.17 18.91
C GLU A 68 10.31 -17.02 18.40
N ASN A 69 10.84 -17.13 17.19
CA ASN A 69 11.62 -16.05 16.57
C ASN A 69 10.69 -14.90 16.15
N LEU A 70 9.52 -15.20 15.59
CA LEU A 70 8.51 -14.22 15.20
C LEU A 70 7.98 -13.43 16.40
N SER A 71 7.76 -14.09 17.55
CA SER A 71 7.24 -13.44 18.75
C SER A 71 8.23 -12.49 19.42
N LYS A 72 9.53 -12.61 19.12
CA LYS A 72 10.59 -11.71 19.61
C LYS A 72 10.73 -10.45 18.75
N LEU A 73 10.09 -10.41 17.57
CA LEU A 73 10.17 -9.26 16.68
C LEU A 73 9.16 -8.18 17.07
N ASN A 74 9.64 -6.95 17.10
CA ASN A 74 8.81 -5.77 17.25
C ASN A 74 8.62 -5.10 15.89
N PHE A 75 7.44 -5.26 15.29
CA PHE A 75 7.10 -4.63 14.02
C PHE A 75 6.67 -3.18 14.25
N VAL A 76 7.62 -2.25 14.14
CA VAL A 76 7.35 -0.81 14.16
C VAL A 76 7.15 -0.28 12.73
N ASP A 77 6.38 0.80 12.60
CA ASP A 77 6.03 1.36 11.29
C ASP A 77 7.24 2.00 10.57
N GLU A 78 8.27 2.41 11.31
CA GLU A 78 9.51 2.97 10.75
C GLU A 78 10.30 1.94 9.91
N ASP A 79 10.16 0.66 10.22
CA ASP A 79 10.83 -0.44 9.51
C ASP A 79 10.09 -0.89 8.25
N LEU A 80 8.94 -0.28 7.95
CA LEU A 80 8.14 -0.64 6.78
C LEU A 80 8.88 -0.36 5.48
N LEU A 81 8.78 -1.32 4.56
CA LEU A 81 9.33 -1.15 3.24
C LEU A 81 8.50 -0.12 2.45
N LEU A 82 9.12 1.03 2.17
CA LEU A 82 8.50 2.11 1.41
C LEU A 82 8.24 1.67 -0.04
N PRO A 83 7.04 1.93 -0.62
CA PRO A 83 6.67 1.46 -1.95
C PRO A 83 7.62 1.89 -3.09
N VAL A 84 8.33 3.00 -2.90
CA VAL A 84 9.26 3.57 -3.89
C VAL A 84 10.65 2.94 -3.85
N LYS A 85 11.02 2.23 -2.77
CA LYS A 85 12.32 1.56 -2.69
C LYS A 85 12.40 0.45 -3.74
N ARG A 86 13.55 0.33 -4.39
CA ARG A 86 13.89 -0.79 -5.26
C ARG A 86 14.29 -2.00 -4.43
N LEU A 87 13.93 -3.20 -4.86
CA LEU A 87 14.26 -4.42 -4.13
C LEU A 87 15.77 -4.66 -4.09
N SER A 88 16.51 -4.28 -5.12
CA SER A 88 17.98 -4.28 -5.13
C SER A 88 18.62 -3.39 -4.05
N GLY A 89 17.89 -2.40 -3.51
CA GLY A 89 18.34 -1.58 -2.39
C GLY A 89 17.82 -2.06 -1.04
N VAL A 90 16.87 -3.00 -1.03
CA VAL A 90 16.34 -3.65 0.18
C VAL A 90 17.13 -4.93 0.47
N PHE A 91 17.47 -5.67 -0.59
CA PHE A 91 18.28 -6.88 -0.59
C PHE A 91 19.59 -6.57 -1.30
N SER A 92 20.59 -6.13 -0.53
CA SER A 92 21.94 -5.88 -1.03
C SER A 92 22.66 -7.18 -1.45
N ASP A 93 22.31 -8.27 -0.77
CA ASP A 93 22.77 -9.62 -1.01
C ASP A 93 21.58 -10.51 -1.32
N GLN A 94 21.84 -11.68 -1.90
CA GLN A 94 20.81 -12.66 -2.18
C GLN A 94 20.19 -13.15 -0.86
N PRO A 95 18.86 -13.20 -0.75
CA PRO A 95 18.17 -13.74 0.43
C PRO A 95 18.65 -15.16 0.74
N GLU A 96 18.81 -15.49 2.02
CA GLU A 96 19.26 -16.82 2.44
C GLU A 96 18.21 -17.89 2.15
N ASP A 97 18.61 -19.02 1.58
CA ASP A 97 17.69 -20.13 1.34
C ASP A 97 17.05 -20.61 2.66
N GLU A 98 15.84 -21.16 2.57
CA GLU A 98 15.06 -21.66 3.70
C GLU A 98 14.77 -20.62 4.82
N HIS A 99 14.92 -19.32 4.52
CA HIS A 99 14.53 -18.25 5.41
C HIS A 99 13.19 -17.63 5.03
N LEU A 100 12.47 -17.11 6.02
CA LEU A 100 11.40 -16.17 5.82
C LEU A 100 12.03 -14.80 5.49
N HIS A 101 11.61 -14.21 4.38
CA HIS A 101 12.19 -12.97 3.85
C HIS A 101 11.27 -11.76 4.05
N ILE A 102 9.95 -11.97 3.94
CA ILE A 102 8.95 -10.91 4.06
C ILE A 102 7.85 -11.33 5.03
N ILE A 103 7.52 -10.44 5.96
CA ILE A 103 6.28 -10.50 6.72
C ILE A 103 5.37 -9.39 6.24
N VAL A 104 4.10 -9.69 5.98
CA VAL A 104 3.12 -8.71 5.52
C VAL A 104 1.96 -8.60 6.49
N ARG A 105 1.69 -7.39 6.99
CA ARG A 105 0.43 -7.07 7.69
C ARG A 105 -0.56 -6.53 6.67
N VAL A 106 -1.80 -6.99 6.76
CA VAL A 106 -2.91 -6.44 5.98
C VAL A 106 -3.63 -5.42 6.85
N LEU A 107 -3.69 -4.16 6.41
CA LEU A 107 -4.58 -3.20 7.06
C LEU A 107 -6.02 -3.45 6.63
N PRO A 108 -6.98 -3.54 7.57
CA PRO A 108 -8.40 -3.47 7.23
C PRO A 108 -8.69 -2.20 6.45
N ALA A 109 -9.58 -2.27 5.45
CA ALA A 109 -9.94 -1.11 4.63
C ALA A 109 -10.47 0.07 5.48
N GLU A 110 -11.10 -0.24 6.62
CA GLU A 110 -11.67 0.74 7.56
C GLU A 110 -10.63 1.39 8.49
N SER A 111 -9.43 0.81 8.59
CA SER A 111 -8.35 1.31 9.46
C SER A 111 -7.29 2.10 8.70
N GLN A 112 -7.56 2.47 7.43
CA GLN A 112 -6.65 3.33 6.70
C GLN A 112 -6.73 4.77 7.25
N PRO A 113 -5.59 5.45 7.48
CA PRO A 113 -5.61 6.86 7.83
C PRO A 113 -6.38 7.62 6.74
N GLN A 114 -7.36 8.42 7.16
CA GLN A 114 -8.19 9.23 6.28
C GLN A 114 -7.63 10.65 6.19
N LEU A 115 -7.69 11.20 4.99
CA LEU A 115 -7.47 12.60 4.71
C LEU A 115 -8.82 13.28 4.59
N ASN A 116 -8.94 14.40 5.27
CA ASN A 116 -10.04 15.33 5.09
C ASN A 116 -9.54 16.50 4.27
N LEU A 117 -10.00 16.59 3.02
CA LEU A 117 -9.61 17.61 2.07
C LEU A 117 -10.74 18.62 1.92
N ASN A 118 -10.44 19.90 2.19
CA ASN A 118 -11.32 20.99 1.85
C ASN A 118 -11.17 21.31 0.37
N CYS A 119 -12.23 21.12 -0.40
CA CYS A 119 -12.28 21.35 -1.83
C CYS A 119 -13.19 22.54 -2.16
N LEU A 120 -12.83 23.26 -3.23
CA LEU A 120 -13.59 24.38 -3.78
C LEU A 120 -13.63 24.22 -5.30
N VAL A 121 -14.80 24.44 -5.91
CA VAL A 121 -14.91 24.51 -7.36
C VAL A 121 -14.38 25.87 -7.80
N LEU A 122 -13.53 25.89 -8.84
CA LEU A 122 -12.98 27.16 -9.35
C LEU A 122 -14.13 28.12 -9.72
N ASP A 123 -13.95 29.39 -9.39
CA ASP A 123 -14.93 30.47 -9.56
C ASP A 123 -16.18 30.39 -8.67
N ASP A 124 -16.23 29.45 -7.72
CA ASP A 124 -17.28 29.37 -6.72
C ASP A 124 -16.93 30.16 -5.45
N ASP A 125 -17.93 30.53 -4.66
CA ASP A 125 -17.75 31.28 -3.43
C ASP A 125 -17.09 30.42 -2.33
N THR A 126 -16.20 30.99 -1.51
CA THR A 126 -15.49 30.24 -0.45
C THR A 126 -16.43 29.68 0.63
N SER A 127 -17.65 30.21 0.77
CA SER A 127 -18.70 29.62 1.60
C SER A 127 -19.18 28.25 1.10
N ARG A 128 -18.84 27.86 -0.14
CA ARG A 128 -19.21 26.59 -0.77
C ARG A 128 -18.10 25.54 -0.73
N ILE A 129 -17.05 25.78 0.05
CA ILE A 129 -16.05 24.76 0.37
C ILE A 129 -16.77 23.52 0.90
N PHE A 130 -16.38 22.36 0.39
CA PHE A 130 -16.92 21.06 0.77
C PHE A 130 -15.79 20.12 1.18
N LEU A 131 -16.13 19.17 2.04
CA LEU A 131 -15.17 18.22 2.59
C LEU A 131 -15.18 16.93 1.76
N ILE A 132 -14.00 16.43 1.43
CA ILE A 132 -13.82 15.09 0.88
C ILE A 132 -13.03 14.26 1.89
N GLU A 133 -13.66 13.19 2.36
CA GLU A 133 -12.99 12.15 3.14
C GLU A 133 -12.44 11.08 2.18
N ILE A 134 -11.14 10.84 2.23
CA ILE A 134 -10.50 9.83 1.38
C ILE A 134 -9.31 9.20 2.11
N ALA A 135 -9.13 7.89 1.98
CA ALA A 135 -7.96 7.24 2.57
C ALA A 135 -6.65 7.80 1.99
N GLU A 136 -5.66 8.08 2.85
CA GLU A 136 -4.40 8.79 2.55
C GLU A 136 -3.62 8.16 1.38
N ARG A 137 -3.74 6.84 1.21
CA ARG A 137 -3.00 6.08 0.19
C ARG A 137 -3.72 5.97 -1.15
N LYS A 138 -4.93 6.54 -1.29
CA LYS A 138 -5.68 6.53 -2.55
C LYS A 138 -5.05 7.45 -3.59
N THR A 139 -5.27 7.13 -4.87
CA THR A 139 -4.69 7.86 -5.99
C THR A 139 -5.43 9.17 -6.27
N VAL A 140 -4.80 10.08 -7.02
CA VAL A 140 -5.45 11.30 -7.51
C VAL A 140 -6.68 10.99 -8.39
N GLY A 141 -6.67 9.89 -9.13
CA GLY A 141 -7.85 9.45 -9.89
C GLY A 141 -9.03 9.09 -8.98
N ALA A 142 -8.76 8.41 -7.86
CA ALA A 142 -9.79 8.14 -6.85
C ALA A 142 -10.30 9.43 -6.20
N LEU A 143 -9.41 10.41 -5.96
CA LEU A 143 -9.81 11.73 -5.46
C LEU A 143 -10.71 12.48 -6.45
N ARG A 144 -10.38 12.49 -7.75
CA ARG A 144 -11.24 13.09 -8.79
C ARG A 144 -12.62 12.46 -8.79
N LYS A 145 -12.69 11.14 -8.70
CA LYS A 145 -13.96 10.42 -8.64
C LYS A 145 -14.76 10.82 -7.39
N ALA A 146 -14.12 10.84 -6.22
CA ALA A 146 -14.78 11.27 -4.98
C ALA A 146 -15.33 12.71 -5.06
N ILE A 147 -14.56 13.65 -5.64
CA ILE A 147 -15.01 15.03 -5.86
C ILE A 147 -16.21 15.09 -6.81
N LYS A 148 -16.16 14.33 -7.91
CA LYS A 148 -17.28 14.26 -8.86
C LYS A 148 -18.53 13.69 -8.20
N ASP A 149 -18.39 12.61 -7.43
CA ASP A 149 -19.50 11.94 -6.76
C ASP A 149 -20.14 12.87 -5.71
N GLU A 150 -19.34 13.61 -4.93
CA GLU A 150 -19.81 14.59 -3.94
C GLU A 150 -20.53 15.80 -4.57
N LYS A 151 -20.06 16.24 -5.74
CA LYS A 151 -20.62 17.39 -6.48
C LYS A 151 -21.23 16.93 -7.80
N GLU A 152 -22.00 15.85 -7.77
CA GLU A 152 -22.54 15.19 -8.97
C GLU A 152 -23.25 16.17 -9.90
N HIS A 153 -24.12 17.03 -9.37
CA HIS A 153 -24.84 18.02 -10.18
C HIS A 153 -23.92 19.06 -10.84
N ALA A 154 -22.86 19.49 -10.18
CA ALA A 154 -21.92 20.45 -10.74
C ALA A 154 -21.07 19.83 -11.87
N PHE A 155 -20.86 18.52 -11.82
CA PHE A 155 -19.99 17.77 -12.73
C PHE A 155 -20.73 16.72 -13.56
N GLN A 156 -22.05 16.80 -13.69
CA GLN A 156 -22.91 15.76 -14.30
C GLN A 156 -22.54 15.41 -15.75
N HIS A 157 -21.87 16.32 -16.46
CA HIS A 157 -21.42 16.14 -17.86
C HIS A 157 -19.91 16.14 -18.01
N VAL A 158 -19.17 16.15 -16.90
CA VAL A 158 -17.71 16.14 -16.88
C VAL A 158 -17.25 14.77 -16.41
N ASP A 159 -16.37 14.12 -17.18
CA ASP A 159 -15.80 12.87 -16.72
C ASP A 159 -14.85 13.11 -15.54
N ALA A 160 -14.78 12.18 -14.59
CA ALA A 160 -13.95 12.37 -13.39
C ALA A 160 -12.49 12.64 -13.79
N ASP A 161 -11.99 11.91 -14.79
CA ASP A 161 -10.61 12.05 -15.28
C ASP A 161 -10.32 13.40 -15.95
N ALA A 162 -11.35 14.14 -16.37
CA ALA A 162 -11.21 15.48 -16.93
C ALA A 162 -11.07 16.59 -15.86
N LEU A 163 -11.28 16.27 -14.57
CA LEU A 163 -11.12 17.23 -13.49
C LEU A 163 -9.64 17.60 -13.27
N LEU A 164 -9.35 18.90 -13.40
CA LEU A 164 -8.05 19.47 -13.05
C LEU A 164 -8.05 19.85 -11.57
N LEU A 165 -7.17 19.21 -10.80
CA LEU A 165 -7.03 19.46 -9.36
C LEU A 165 -5.80 20.32 -9.10
N TRP A 166 -5.97 21.41 -8.36
CA TRP A 166 -4.91 22.33 -7.97
C TRP A 166 -4.76 22.30 -6.44
N LYS A 167 -3.54 22.10 -5.95
CA LYS A 167 -3.25 22.28 -4.54
C LYS A 167 -3.12 23.78 -4.26
N ILE A 168 -4.01 24.31 -3.44
CA ILE A 168 -4.03 25.72 -3.05
C ILE A 168 -3.95 25.86 -1.53
N PHE A 169 -3.40 26.97 -1.05
CA PHE A 169 -3.42 27.35 0.35
C PHE A 169 -4.36 28.53 0.51
N LEU A 170 -5.60 28.28 0.87
CA LEU A 170 -6.56 29.33 1.20
C LEU A 170 -6.48 29.61 2.71
N PRO A 171 -6.18 30.85 3.14
CA PRO A 171 -6.34 31.21 4.54
C PRO A 171 -7.84 31.18 4.87
N ILE A 172 -8.23 30.22 5.71
CA ILE A 172 -9.57 30.19 6.29
C ILE A 172 -9.51 31.14 7.49
N ASN A 173 -10.05 32.35 7.35
CA ASN A 173 -10.23 33.31 8.45
C ASN A 173 -11.51 33.01 9.23
#